data_AF-A0A930Z6U5-F1
#
_entry.id   AF-A0A930Z6U5-F1
#
_cell.length_a   1.000
_cell.length_b   1.000
_cell.length_c   1.000
_cell.angle_alpha   90.00
_cell.angle_beta   90.00
_cell.angle_gamma   90.00
#
_symmetry.space_group_name_H-M   'P 1'
#
loop_
_entity.id
_entity.type
_entity.pdbx_description
1 polymer ?
#
loop_
_entity_poly.entity_id
_entity_poly.type
_entity_poly.pdbx_seq_one_letter_code
_entity_poly.pdbx_strand_id
1 'polypeptide(L)'
;MASETQKPIPREVLSPERRRFLGRISLVLSAICAVIVGIPVVGFIFGPLIAPEQDVWRAVGAVGNFKAGETVSVSFLDPSPMEWAGVSALTAAWLRRLDSGGFVAFSVNCAHLGCPVRWLPKADLFMCPCHGGVYYADGSVAAGPPPRGLFKYPVRVRNGQVEILASAVPIE
;
A
#
# COMPACT_ATOMS: atom_id res chain seq x y z
N MET A 1 -13.64 22.84 80.98
CA MET A 1 -13.36 22.83 79.53
C MET A 1 -14.44 21.96 78.90
N ALA A 2 -15.40 22.58 78.22
CA ALA A 2 -16.59 21.91 77.69
C ALA A 2 -16.22 21.07 76.47
N SER A 3 -16.60 19.79 76.49
CA SER A 3 -16.49 18.87 75.36
C SER A 3 -17.52 19.26 74.31
N GLU A 4 -17.07 19.76 73.17
CA GLU A 4 -17.90 20.13 72.04
C GLU A 4 -18.38 18.87 71.31
N THR A 5 -19.64 18.48 71.54
CA THR A 5 -20.24 17.28 70.95
C THR A 5 -20.53 17.53 69.47
N GLN A 6 -19.71 16.97 68.58
CA GLN A 6 -19.90 17.09 67.13
C GLN A 6 -21.16 16.35 66.68
N LYS A 7 -22.13 17.09 66.12
CA LYS A 7 -23.39 16.54 65.59
C LYS A 7 -23.10 15.64 64.37
N PRO A 8 -23.59 14.39 64.32
CA PRO A 8 -23.32 13.50 63.21
C PRO A 8 -23.96 14.04 61.92
N ILE A 9 -23.14 14.18 60.89
CA ILE A 9 -23.57 14.62 59.55
C ILE A 9 -24.45 13.50 58.96
N PRO A 10 -25.70 13.78 58.53
CA PRO A 10 -26.53 12.77 57.89
C PRO A 10 -25.84 12.24 56.64
N ARG A 11 -25.53 10.94 56.61
CA ARG A 11 -25.08 10.31 55.36
C ARG A 11 -26.30 10.18 54.45
N GLU A 12 -26.36 10.98 53.40
CA GLU A 12 -27.36 10.82 52.35
C GLU A 12 -27.12 9.47 51.65
N VAL A 13 -27.88 8.44 52.06
CA VAL A 13 -27.80 7.12 51.45
C VAL A 13 -28.53 7.21 50.11
N LEU A 14 -27.76 7.31 49.01
CA LEU A 14 -28.30 7.22 47.65
C LEU A 14 -29.17 5.96 47.53
N SER A 15 -30.46 6.14 47.22
CA SER A 15 -31.37 5.00 47.08
C SER A 15 -30.86 4.02 46.01
N PRO A 16 -31.03 2.69 46.19
CA PRO A 16 -30.57 1.68 45.24
C PRO A 16 -31.03 1.92 43.80
N GLU A 17 -32.19 2.57 43.62
CA GLU A 17 -32.78 2.92 42.33
C GLU A 17 -32.02 4.05 41.61
N ARG A 18 -31.63 5.12 42.32
CA ARG A 18 -30.82 6.22 41.74
C ARG A 18 -29.46 5.72 41.28
N ARG A 19 -28.81 4.86 42.08
CA ARG A 19 -27.51 4.25 41.73
C ARG A 19 -27.61 3.37 40.49
N ARG A 20 -28.66 2.54 40.37
CA ARG A 20 -28.89 1.70 39.18
C ARG A 20 -29.18 2.55 37.94
N PHE A 21 -29.98 3.61 38.07
CA PHE A 21 -30.27 4.52 36.98
C PHE A 21 -29.01 5.21 36.44
N LEU A 22 -28.22 5.85 37.31
CA LEU A 22 -26.97 6.50 36.92
C LEU A 22 -25.95 5.50 36.36
N GLY A 23 -25.87 4.29 36.91
CA GLY A 23 -25.01 3.22 36.38
C GLY A 23 -25.39 2.81 34.95
N ARG A 24 -26.69 2.67 34.65
CA ARG A 24 -27.16 2.38 33.28
C ARG A 24 -26.82 3.51 32.31
N ILE A 25 -27.03 4.77 32.71
CA ILE A 25 -26.65 5.93 31.90
C ILE A 25 -25.15 5.91 31.62
N SER A 26 -24.32 5.68 32.64
CA SER A 26 -22.87 5.62 32.47
C SER A 26 -22.46 4.53 31.48
N LEU A 27 -23.05 3.33 31.55
CA LEU A 27 -22.76 2.25 30.61
C LEU A 27 -23.18 2.60 29.18
N VAL A 28 -24.36 3.21 29.00
CA VAL A 28 -24.83 3.64 27.67
C VAL A 28 -23.90 4.71 27.09
N LEU A 29 -23.52 5.72 27.88
CA LEU A 29 -22.60 6.76 27.44
C LEU A 29 -21.22 6.19 27.09
N SER A 30 -20.67 5.30 27.90
CA SER A 30 -19.41 4.62 27.60
C SER A 30 -19.49 3.77 26.33
N ALA A 31 -20.60 3.07 26.10
CA ALA A 31 -20.80 2.30 24.88
C ALA A 31 -20.86 3.22 23.65
N ILE A 32 -21.55 4.35 23.74
CA ILE A 32 -21.61 5.35 22.67
C ILE A 32 -20.20 5.88 22.35
N CYS A 33 -19.43 6.28 23.38
CA CYS A 33 -18.04 6.71 23.19
C CYS A 33 -17.17 5.62 22.55
N ALA A 34 -17.33 4.37 22.98
CA ALA A 34 -16.60 3.24 22.42
C ALA A 34 -16.92 3.01 20.94
N VAL A 35 -18.18 3.17 20.52
CA VAL A 35 -18.57 3.05 19.11
C VAL A 35 -18.01 4.22 18.28
N ILE A 36 -18.15 5.45 18.77
CA ILE A 36 -17.69 6.66 18.08
C ILE A 36 -16.18 6.60 17.77
N VAL A 37 -15.37 6.08 18.69
CA VAL A 37 -13.92 5.94 18.49
C VAL A 37 -13.57 4.62 17.80
N GLY A 38 -14.24 3.52 18.18
CA GLY A 38 -13.93 2.18 17.72
C GLY A 38 -14.19 2.00 16.22
N ILE A 39 -15.32 2.52 15.70
CA ILE A 39 -15.65 2.35 14.28
C ILE A 39 -14.60 3.01 13.37
N PRO A 40 -14.21 4.29 13.54
CA PRO A 40 -13.16 4.90 12.72
C PRO A 40 -11.81 4.20 12.83
N VAL A 41 -11.42 3.73 14.02
CA VAL A 41 -10.15 3.00 14.21
C VAL A 41 -10.16 1.67 13.46
N VAL A 42 -11.23 0.90 13.59
CA VAL A 42 -11.41 -0.36 12.86
C VAL A 42 -11.46 -0.09 11.35
N GLY A 43 -12.22 0.91 10.92
CA GLY A 43 -12.31 1.32 9.52
C GLY A 43 -10.96 1.76 8.95
N PHE A 44 -10.12 2.44 9.73
CA PHE A 44 -8.78 2.83 9.31
C PHE A 44 -7.84 1.63 9.18
N ILE A 45 -7.85 0.71 10.15
CA ILE A 45 -6.99 -0.48 10.15
C ILE A 45 -7.36 -1.43 8.99
N PHE A 46 -8.66 -1.65 8.76
CA PHE A 46 -9.14 -2.61 7.76
C PHE A 46 -9.53 -1.98 6.42
N GLY A 47 -9.46 -0.65 6.30
CA GLY A 47 -9.76 0.09 5.07
C GLY A 47 -9.04 -0.46 3.83
N PRO A 48 -7.73 -0.78 3.88
CA PRO A 48 -7.01 -1.34 2.74
C PRO A 48 -7.56 -2.67 2.20
N LEU A 49 -8.29 -3.45 3.02
CA LEU A 49 -8.87 -4.71 2.58
C LEU A 49 -10.17 -4.54 1.77
N ILE A 50 -10.80 -3.37 1.88
CA ILE A 50 -12.13 -3.08 1.29
C ILE A 50 -12.02 -1.98 0.22
N ALA A 51 -10.93 -1.20 0.23
CA ALA A 51 -10.69 -0.17 -0.76
C ALA A 51 -10.64 -0.77 -2.18
N PRO A 52 -11.35 -0.17 -3.16
CA PRO A 52 -11.32 -0.65 -4.54
C PRO A 52 -9.92 -0.43 -5.13
N GLU A 53 -9.45 -1.41 -5.90
CA GLU A 53 -8.25 -1.27 -6.70
C GLU A 53 -8.50 -0.25 -7.82
N GLN A 54 -7.63 0.74 -7.93
CA GLN A 54 -7.73 1.76 -8.97
C GLN A 54 -6.69 1.44 -10.04
N ASP A 55 -7.16 0.92 -11.17
CA ASP A 55 -6.31 0.63 -12.30
C ASP A 55 -6.34 1.79 -13.29
N VAL A 56 -5.20 2.45 -13.48
CA VAL A 56 -5.10 3.63 -14.35
C VAL A 56 -3.99 3.44 -15.36
N TRP A 57 -4.32 3.54 -16.64
CA TRP A 57 -3.33 3.55 -17.71
C TRP A 57 -2.51 4.84 -17.65
N ARG A 58 -1.19 4.70 -17.52
CA ARG A 58 -0.23 5.80 -17.48
C ARG A 58 0.70 5.71 -18.69
N ALA A 59 0.77 6.79 -19.46
CA ALA A 59 1.74 6.92 -20.54
C ALA A 59 3.16 7.07 -19.97
N VAL A 60 4.09 6.28 -20.47
CA VAL A 60 5.50 6.29 -20.02
C VAL A 60 6.49 6.78 -21.08
N GLY A 61 6.03 6.94 -22.33
CA GLY A 61 6.82 7.53 -23.41
C GLY A 61 6.39 7.07 -24.80
N ALA A 62 6.90 7.77 -25.82
CA ALA A 62 6.63 7.42 -27.21
C ALA A 62 7.35 6.13 -27.60
N VAL A 63 6.73 5.31 -28.45
CA VAL A 63 7.30 4.03 -28.92
C VAL A 63 8.70 4.19 -29.51
N GLY A 64 8.95 5.30 -30.22
CA GLY A 64 10.24 5.59 -30.85
C GLY A 64 11.40 5.85 -29.88
N ASN A 65 11.11 6.12 -28.61
CA ASN A 65 12.14 6.35 -27.58
C ASN A 65 12.79 5.05 -27.09
N PHE A 66 12.20 3.89 -27.41
CA PHE A 66 12.63 2.59 -26.90
C PHE A 66 13.22 1.73 -28.02
N LYS A 67 14.50 1.33 -27.89
CA LYS A 67 15.15 0.46 -28.88
C LYS A 67 14.81 -1.00 -28.63
N ALA A 68 14.74 -1.80 -29.70
CA ALA A 68 14.51 -3.24 -29.60
C ALA A 68 15.63 -3.89 -28.77
N GLY A 69 15.26 -4.81 -27.87
CA GLY A 69 16.17 -5.50 -26.95
C GLY A 69 16.59 -4.67 -25.73
N GLU A 70 16.27 -3.38 -25.69
CA GLU A 70 16.68 -2.48 -24.61
C GLU A 70 15.71 -2.59 -23.42
N THR A 71 16.28 -2.50 -22.22
CA THR A 71 15.55 -2.37 -20.95
C THR A 71 15.89 -1.04 -20.31
N VAL A 72 14.87 -0.22 -20.05
CA VAL A 72 15.00 1.12 -19.47
C VAL A 72 14.10 1.29 -18.26
N SER A 73 14.50 2.15 -17.33
CA SER A 73 13.63 2.56 -16.22
C SER A 73 12.67 3.62 -16.73
N VAL A 74 11.39 3.44 -16.46
CA VAL A 74 10.35 4.45 -16.69
C VAL A 74 9.67 4.81 -15.38
N SER A 75 9.20 6.05 -15.28
CA SER A 75 8.49 6.54 -14.09
C SER A 75 7.06 6.92 -14.45
N PHE A 76 6.14 6.67 -13.53
CA PHE A 76 4.73 7.00 -13.66
C PHE A 76 4.11 7.28 -12.29
N LEU A 77 2.94 7.90 -12.29
CA LEU A 77 2.18 8.15 -11.06
C LEU A 77 1.39 6.90 -10.67
N ASP A 78 1.63 6.46 -9.44
CA ASP A 78 0.83 5.46 -8.73
C ASP A 78 -0.66 5.86 -8.77
N PRO A 79 -1.58 4.89 -8.88
CA PRO A 79 -3.00 5.19 -8.95
C PRO A 79 -3.62 5.49 -7.58
N SER A 80 -2.84 5.49 -6.50
CA SER A 80 -3.34 5.77 -5.16
C SER A 80 -4.17 7.06 -5.11
N PRO A 81 -5.31 7.05 -4.41
CA PRO A 81 -6.21 8.20 -4.32
C PRO A 81 -5.69 9.36 -3.46
N MET A 82 -4.46 9.27 -2.94
CA MET A 82 -3.89 10.29 -2.06
C MET A 82 -3.45 11.52 -2.84
N GLU A 83 -4.33 12.52 -2.98
CA GLU A 83 -4.03 13.78 -3.69
C GLU A 83 -2.79 14.51 -3.17
N TRP A 84 -2.50 14.39 -1.87
CA TRP A 84 -1.37 15.04 -1.23
C TRP A 84 -0.04 14.27 -1.38
N ALA A 85 -0.04 13.10 -2.00
CA ALA A 85 1.15 12.25 -2.10
C ALA A 85 2.30 12.92 -2.88
N GLY A 86 1.99 13.84 -3.80
CA GLY A 86 3.00 14.64 -4.51
C GLY A 86 4.09 13.76 -5.15
N VAL A 87 5.35 14.05 -4.86
CA VAL A 87 6.51 13.28 -5.37
C VAL A 87 6.53 11.83 -4.90
N SER A 88 5.91 11.51 -3.76
CA SER A 88 5.84 10.16 -3.22
C SER A 88 4.88 9.26 -4.00
N ALA A 89 4.03 9.83 -4.87
CA ALA A 89 3.22 9.07 -5.82
C ALA A 89 4.01 8.60 -7.05
N LEU A 90 5.25 9.07 -7.26
CA LEU A 90 6.07 8.61 -8.37
C LEU A 90 6.62 7.22 -8.07
N THR A 91 6.24 6.28 -8.92
CA THR A 91 6.76 4.92 -8.93
C THR A 91 7.52 4.67 -10.23
N ALA A 92 8.17 3.51 -10.33
CA ALA A 92 8.96 3.12 -11.48
C ALA A 92 8.69 1.69 -11.91
N ALA A 93 8.90 1.42 -13.19
CA ALA A 93 8.92 0.08 -13.78
C ALA A 93 10.14 -0.06 -14.69
N TRP A 94 10.59 -1.30 -14.86
CA TRP A 94 11.55 -1.63 -15.93
C TRP A 94 10.77 -1.97 -17.19
N LEU A 95 10.87 -1.13 -18.22
CA LEU A 95 10.26 -1.37 -19.52
C LEU A 95 11.29 -2.00 -20.45
N ARG A 96 10.99 -3.18 -20.97
CA ARG A 96 11.76 -3.86 -22.01
C ARG A 96 10.99 -3.84 -23.31
N ARG A 97 11.64 -3.41 -24.40
CA ARG A 97 11.10 -3.59 -25.75
C ARG A 97 11.64 -4.88 -26.33
N LEU A 98 10.74 -5.78 -26.71
CA LEU A 98 11.10 -7.06 -27.32
C LEU A 98 11.55 -6.87 -28.76
N ASP A 99 12.41 -7.76 -29.26
CA ASP A 99 12.85 -7.74 -30.66
C ASP A 99 11.69 -8.00 -31.64
N SER A 100 10.65 -8.69 -31.20
CA SER A 100 9.39 -8.87 -31.93
C SER A 100 8.57 -7.58 -32.07
N GLY A 101 8.98 -6.48 -31.43
CA GLY A 101 8.32 -5.18 -31.45
C GLY A 101 7.34 -4.93 -30.31
N GLY A 102 7.05 -5.95 -29.48
CA GLY A 102 6.21 -5.82 -28.28
C GLY A 102 6.93 -5.16 -27.10
N PHE A 103 6.19 -4.96 -26.01
CA PHE A 103 6.71 -4.41 -24.76
C PHE A 103 6.34 -5.29 -23.58
N VAL A 104 7.25 -5.36 -22.60
CA VAL A 104 7.00 -5.97 -21.30
C VAL A 104 7.47 -4.99 -20.24
N ALA A 105 6.62 -4.72 -19.26
CA ALA A 105 6.97 -3.90 -18.10
C ALA A 105 7.07 -4.79 -16.86
N PHE A 106 8.17 -4.69 -16.14
CA PHE A 106 8.41 -5.40 -14.90
C PHE A 106 8.33 -4.44 -13.73
N SER A 107 7.80 -4.93 -12.60
CA SER A 107 7.93 -4.22 -11.33
C SER A 107 9.39 -4.03 -10.97
N VAL A 108 9.72 -2.86 -10.42
CA VAL A 108 11.03 -2.64 -9.80
C VAL A 108 11.17 -3.44 -8.50
N ASN A 109 10.07 -3.93 -7.92
CA ASN A 109 10.08 -4.64 -6.65
C ASN A 109 10.43 -6.12 -6.85
N CYS A 110 11.47 -6.57 -6.16
CA CYS A 110 11.87 -7.96 -6.10
C CYS A 110 10.75 -8.83 -5.51
N ALA A 111 10.48 -9.98 -6.14
CA ALA A 111 9.45 -10.92 -5.71
C ALA A 111 9.75 -11.65 -4.38
N HIS A 112 10.90 -11.37 -3.74
CA HIS A 112 11.19 -11.83 -2.38
C HIS A 112 10.45 -10.99 -1.33
N LEU A 113 10.94 -9.76 -1.06
CA LEU A 113 10.39 -8.85 -0.03
C LEU A 113 10.29 -7.40 -0.54
N GLY A 114 10.27 -7.20 -1.86
CA GLY A 114 9.96 -5.91 -2.46
C GLY A 114 11.12 -4.92 -2.63
N CYS A 115 12.36 -5.29 -2.29
CA CYS A 115 13.53 -4.44 -2.56
C CYS A 115 13.66 -4.09 -4.06
N PRO A 116 14.13 -2.87 -4.41
CA PRO A 116 14.28 -2.47 -5.80
C PRO A 116 15.36 -3.29 -6.51
N VAL A 117 15.01 -3.87 -7.66
CA VAL A 117 15.95 -4.58 -8.54
C VAL A 117 16.61 -3.61 -9.51
N ARG A 118 17.87 -3.88 -9.86
CA ARG A 118 18.63 -3.11 -10.85
C ARG A 118 18.83 -3.92 -12.11
N TRP A 119 18.63 -3.30 -13.27
CA TRP A 119 19.04 -3.88 -14.55
C TRP A 119 20.55 -3.78 -14.75
N LEU A 120 21.19 -4.89 -15.14
CA LEU A 120 22.61 -4.98 -15.46
C LEU A 120 22.77 -5.26 -16.97
N PRO A 121 22.94 -4.24 -17.82
CA PRO A 121 22.88 -4.39 -19.27
C PRO A 121 24.01 -5.25 -19.86
N LYS A 122 25.16 -5.36 -19.18
CA LYS A 122 26.26 -6.21 -19.65
C LYS A 122 26.02 -7.70 -19.40
N ALA A 123 25.13 -8.03 -18.48
CA ALA A 123 24.82 -9.40 -18.10
C ALA A 123 23.43 -9.84 -18.59
N ASP A 124 22.60 -8.91 -19.06
CA ASP A 124 21.18 -9.11 -19.36
C ASP A 124 20.38 -9.71 -18.19
N LEU A 125 20.67 -9.24 -16.97
CA LEU A 125 20.04 -9.71 -15.73
C LEU A 125 19.51 -8.55 -14.88
N PHE A 126 18.45 -8.83 -14.14
CA PHE A 126 18.06 -8.01 -12.99
C PHE A 126 18.71 -8.55 -11.72
N MET A 127 19.24 -7.67 -10.88
CA MET A 127 19.86 -8.02 -9.61
C MET A 127 19.23 -7.25 -8.45
N CYS A 128 18.81 -7.99 -7.43
CA CYS A 128 18.34 -7.45 -6.16
C CYS A 128 19.51 -7.40 -5.16
N PRO A 129 19.90 -6.21 -4.66
CA PRO A 129 21.06 -6.07 -3.78
C PRO A 129 20.82 -6.55 -2.35
N CYS A 130 19.56 -6.75 -1.92
CA CYS A 130 19.25 -7.06 -0.52
C CYS A 130 19.70 -8.47 -0.11
N HIS A 131 19.39 -9.48 -0.92
CA HIS A 131 19.66 -10.90 -0.61
C HIS A 131 20.12 -11.69 -1.85
N GLY A 132 20.59 -11.02 -2.90
CA GLY A 132 21.14 -11.67 -4.09
C GLY A 132 20.11 -12.35 -4.99
N GLY A 133 18.86 -11.87 -5.02
CA GLY A 133 17.88 -12.34 -6.01
C GLY A 133 18.29 -11.93 -7.43
N VAL A 134 18.27 -12.87 -8.37
CA VAL A 134 18.68 -12.64 -9.77
C VAL A 134 17.57 -13.11 -10.70
N TYR A 135 17.29 -12.32 -11.73
CA TYR A 135 16.29 -12.61 -12.75
C TYR A 135 16.85 -12.45 -14.15
N TYR A 136 16.37 -13.25 -15.09
CA TYR A 136 16.67 -13.10 -16.50
C TYR A 136 15.98 -11.87 -17.11
N ALA A 137 16.39 -11.50 -18.32
CA ALA A 137 15.80 -10.39 -19.08
C ALA A 137 14.29 -10.49 -19.32
N ASP A 138 13.73 -11.70 -19.27
CA ASP A 138 12.30 -11.98 -19.39
C ASP A 138 11.54 -11.94 -18.04
N GLY A 139 12.27 -11.65 -16.95
CA GLY A 139 11.79 -11.56 -15.57
C GLY A 139 11.71 -12.89 -14.83
N SER A 140 12.04 -14.02 -15.45
CA SER A 140 12.05 -15.32 -14.77
C SER A 140 13.21 -15.41 -13.76
N VAL A 141 13.04 -16.21 -12.70
CA VAL A 141 14.07 -16.35 -11.65
C VAL A 141 15.27 -17.09 -12.23
N ALA A 142 16.44 -16.49 -12.07
CA ALA A 142 17.71 -17.13 -12.39
C ALA A 142 18.36 -17.72 -11.14
N ALA A 143 18.35 -16.99 -10.02
CA ALA A 143 18.98 -17.43 -8.78
C ALA A 143 18.47 -16.65 -7.55
N GLY A 144 18.87 -17.13 -6.37
CA GLY A 144 18.68 -16.47 -5.09
C GLY A 144 17.36 -16.86 -4.39
N PRO A 145 17.00 -16.14 -3.31
CA PRO A 145 15.81 -16.44 -2.50
C PRO A 145 14.43 -16.25 -3.16
N PRO A 146 14.23 -15.40 -4.20
CA PRO A 146 12.89 -15.15 -4.72
C PRO A 146 12.17 -16.44 -5.15
N PRO A 147 10.93 -16.68 -4.70
CA PRO A 147 10.21 -17.92 -5.00
C PRO A 147 9.65 -17.97 -6.44
N ARG A 148 9.63 -16.84 -7.15
CA ARG A 148 9.09 -16.69 -8.51
C ARG A 148 9.63 -15.44 -9.20
N GLY A 149 9.32 -15.31 -10.49
CA GLY A 149 9.77 -14.22 -11.35
C GLY A 149 9.23 -12.84 -10.93
N LEU A 150 9.81 -11.81 -11.54
CA LEU A 150 9.34 -10.43 -11.39
C LEU A 150 7.89 -10.32 -11.86
N PHE A 151 7.11 -9.58 -11.09
CA PHE A 151 5.76 -9.20 -11.45
C PHE A 151 5.76 -8.34 -12.71
N LYS A 152 4.70 -8.47 -13.50
CA LYS A 152 4.54 -7.72 -14.73
C LYS A 152 3.38 -6.75 -14.61
N TYR A 153 3.54 -5.60 -15.25
CA TYR A 153 2.40 -4.72 -15.49
C TYR A 153 1.84 -5.00 -16.88
N PRO A 154 0.51 -4.96 -17.06
CA PRO A 154 -0.09 -4.91 -18.38
C PRO A 154 0.43 -3.69 -19.15
N VAL A 155 0.83 -3.92 -20.40
CA VAL A 155 1.34 -2.87 -21.30
C VAL A 155 0.47 -2.83 -22.55
N ARG A 156 0.16 -1.61 -23.00
CA ARG A 156 -0.47 -1.39 -24.30
C ARG A 156 0.18 -0.24 -25.03
N VAL A 157 0.03 -0.21 -26.35
CA VAL A 157 0.41 0.93 -27.18
C VAL A 157 -0.85 1.62 -27.66
N ARG A 158 -0.98 2.91 -27.37
CA ARG A 158 -2.13 3.72 -27.77
C ARG A 158 -1.65 5.05 -28.32
N ASN A 159 -2.09 5.42 -29.52
CA ASN A 159 -1.71 6.69 -30.18
C ASN A 159 -0.19 6.92 -30.25
N GLY A 160 0.60 5.87 -30.48
CA GLY A 160 2.07 5.96 -30.52
C GLY A 160 2.76 6.11 -29.16
N GLN A 161 2.00 6.09 -28.06
CA GLN A 161 2.50 6.08 -26.69
C GLN A 161 2.46 4.67 -26.11
N VAL A 162 3.50 4.31 -25.36
CA VAL A 162 3.49 3.13 -24.50
C VAL A 162 2.80 3.52 -23.20
N GLU A 163 1.77 2.76 -22.83
CA GLU A 163 1.03 2.92 -21.59
C GLU A 163 1.18 1.66 -20.73
N ILE A 164 1.37 1.86 -19.43
CA ILE A 164 1.42 0.82 -18.40
C ILE A 164 0.16 0.93 -17.56
N LEU A 165 -0.48 -0.18 -17.22
CA LEU A 165 -1.56 -0.20 -16.25
C LEU A 165 -0.96 -0.05 -14.85
N ALA A 166 -1.06 1.15 -14.27
CA ALA A 166 -0.62 1.41 -12.92
C ALA A 166 -1.66 0.84 -11.95
N SER A 167 -1.25 -0.13 -11.14
CA SER A 167 -2.01 -0.73 -10.06
C SER A 167 -1.17 -0.70 -8.76
N ALA A 168 -1.83 -0.72 -7.60
CA ALA A 168 -1.17 -0.65 -6.30
C ALA A 168 -0.25 -1.87 -6.04
N VAL A 169 -0.62 -3.03 -6.60
CA VAL A 169 0.22 -4.23 -6.63
C VAL A 169 0.10 -4.85 -8.02
N PRO A 170 1.16 -4.91 -8.83
CA PRO A 170 1.14 -5.76 -10.02
C PRO A 170 1.16 -7.20 -9.52
N ILE A 171 0.02 -7.87 -9.38
CA ILE A 171 -0.04 -9.27 -8.88
C ILE A 171 0.00 -10.31 -9.99
N GLU A 172 0.10 -9.88 -11.26
CA GLU A 172 0.20 -10.72 -12.46
C GLU A 172 1.64 -11.19 -12.77
#